data_AF-T0URU5-F1
#
_entry.id   AF-T0URU5-F1
#
_cell.length_a   1.000
_cell.length_b   1.000
_cell.length_c   1.000
_cell.angle_alpha   90.00
_cell.angle_beta   90.00
_cell.angle_gamma   90.00
#
_symmetry.space_group_name_H-M   'P 1'
#
loop_
_entity.id
_entity.type
_entity.pdbx_description
1 polymer ?
#
loop_
_entity_poly.entity_id
_entity_poly.type
_entity_poly.pdbx_seq_one_letter_code
_entity_poly.pdbx_strand_id
1 'polypeptide(L)'
;METSVNPTAQFFGIEFDLTILAMSLLTVIISFGIIFWATRKMTLKPKGKQNFIEYVYEFVQNTIKPNLGKYTPNYSLLMFTIFFFILIANNLGLVVKLESDNYNFWTSPTSTFMVDFTLSLIIAIVVHFEGVRKKV
;
A
#
# COMPACT_ATOMS: atom_id res chain seq x y z
N MET A 1 27.21 -7.94 9.51
CA MET A 1 25.88 -7.59 10.05
C MET A 1 25.86 -6.08 10.09
N GLU A 2 25.28 -5.42 9.07
CA GLU A 2 25.30 -3.96 8.98
C GLU A 2 24.45 -3.39 10.12
N THR A 3 25.12 -2.73 11.07
CA THR A 3 24.57 -2.07 12.26
C THR A 3 23.93 -0.74 11.89
N SER A 4 23.02 -0.75 10.91
CA SER A 4 22.31 0.45 10.51
C SER A 4 21.05 0.56 11.36
N VAL A 5 21.07 1.47 12.33
CA VAL A 5 19.97 1.68 13.27
C VAL A 5 19.01 2.70 12.66
N ASN A 6 17.70 2.43 12.67
CA ASN A 6 16.74 3.41 12.21
C ASN A 6 16.68 4.58 13.22
N PRO A 7 16.64 5.84 12.77
CA PRO A 7 16.42 6.98 13.66
C PRO A 7 15.06 6.84 14.36
N THR A 8 15.08 6.69 15.68
CA THR A 8 13.88 6.62 16.51
C THR A 8 13.64 7.93 17.25
N ALA A 9 12.38 8.34 17.36
CA ALA A 9 11.95 9.45 18.21
C ALA A 9 11.10 8.90 19.36
N GLN A 10 11.40 9.30 20.59
CA GLN A 10 10.57 8.96 21.74
C GLN A 10 9.50 10.02 21.94
N PHE A 11 8.24 9.60 21.92
CA PHE A 11 7.09 10.46 22.19
C PHE A 11 6.18 9.77 23.20
N PHE A 12 5.93 10.39 24.35
CA PHE A 12 5.16 9.81 25.47
C PHE A 12 5.64 8.42 25.94
N GLY A 13 6.95 8.11 25.82
CA GLY A 13 7.51 6.81 26.19
C GLY A 13 7.32 5.71 25.14
N ILE A 14 6.80 6.04 23.96
CA ILE A 14 6.69 5.16 22.80
C ILE A 14 7.80 5.53 21.82
N GLU A 15 8.54 4.52 21.35
CA GLU A 15 9.56 4.68 20.31
C GLU A 15 8.91 4.65 18.92
N PHE A 16 9.06 5.74 18.18
CA PHE A 16 8.60 5.87 16.80
C PHE A 16 9.78 5.77 15.85
N ASP A 17 9.71 4.83 14.92
CA ASP A 17 10.67 4.74 13.82
C ASP A 17 10.36 5.81 12.77
N LEU A 18 11.21 6.84 12.70
CA LEU A 18 11.02 7.96 11.79
C LEU A 18 11.23 7.55 10.33
N THR A 19 12.10 6.58 10.07
CA THR A 19 12.35 6.08 8.72
C THR A 19 11.10 5.39 8.19
N ILE A 20 10.50 4.49 8.97
CA ILE A 20 9.27 3.79 8.55
C ILE A 20 8.13 4.77 8.35
N LEU A 21 7.96 5.75 9.25
CA LEU A 21 6.92 6.77 9.11
C LEU A 21 7.11 7.61 7.84
N ALA A 22 8.33 8.10 7.59
CA ALA A 22 8.65 8.88 6.41
C ALA A 22 8.47 8.06 5.12
N MET A 23 8.95 6.82 5.08
CA MET A 23 8.83 5.93 3.93
C MET A 23 7.39 5.51 3.66
N SER A 24 6.60 5.30 4.71
CA SER A 24 5.15 5.00 4.59
C SER A 24 4.42 6.20 3.99
N LEU A 25 4.68 7.41 4.51
CA LEU A 25 4.08 8.63 3.98
C LEU A 25 4.49 8.88 2.52
N LEU A 26 5.77 8.69 2.20
CA LEU A 26 6.29 8.81 0.84
C LEU A 26 5.59 7.83 -0.10
N THR A 27 5.42 6.58 0.32
CA THR A 27 4.72 5.55 -0.46
C THR A 27 3.28 5.97 -0.74
N VAL A 28 2.55 6.48 0.26
CA VAL A 28 1.18 6.98 0.08
C VAL A 28 1.14 8.14 -0.92
N ILE A 29 2.06 9.10 -0.81
CA ILE A 29 2.15 10.25 -1.71
C ILE A 29 2.44 9.80 -3.15
N ILE A 30 3.39 8.86 -3.34
CA ILE A 30 3.74 8.34 -4.66
C ILE A 30 2.57 7.54 -5.25
N SER A 31 1.98 6.62 -4.49
CA SER A 31 0.82 5.83 -4.94
C SER A 31 -0.33 6.75 -5.34
N PHE A 32 -0.67 7.73 -4.50
CA PHE A 32 -1.71 8.71 -4.81
C PHE A 32 -1.35 9.55 -6.04
N GLY A 33 -0.11 10.05 -6.12
CA GLY A 33 0.36 10.86 -7.24
C GLY A 33 0.30 10.11 -8.58
N ILE A 34 0.69 8.84 -8.62
CA ILE A 34 0.62 8.01 -9.83
C ILE A 34 -0.84 7.81 -10.26
N ILE A 35 -1.72 7.41 -9.33
CA ILE A 35 -3.15 7.20 -9.63
C ILE A 35 -3.79 8.51 -10.10
N PHE A 36 -3.56 9.61 -9.38
CA PHE A 36 -4.12 10.92 -9.71
C PHE A 36 -3.66 11.41 -11.09
N TRP A 37 -2.36 11.28 -11.39
CA TRP A 37 -1.81 11.68 -12.67
C TRP A 37 -2.36 10.83 -13.83
N ALA A 38 -2.50 9.52 -13.63
CA ALA A 38 -3.02 8.61 -14.64
C ALA A 38 -4.54 8.76 -14.89
N THR A 39 -5.30 9.21 -13.89
CA THR A 39 -6.76 9.39 -13.96
C THR A 39 -7.21 10.81 -14.29
N ARG A 40 -6.29 11.79 -14.36
CA ARG A 40 -6.63 13.21 -14.60
C ARG A 40 -7.36 13.49 -15.91
N LYS A 41 -7.13 12.70 -16.96
CA LYS A 41 -7.75 12.88 -18.29
C LYS A 41 -8.24 11.54 -18.84
N MET A 42 -9.24 10.96 -18.18
CA MET A 42 -9.82 9.70 -18.63
C MET A 42 -10.62 9.87 -19.92
N THR A 43 -10.36 9.01 -20.89
CA THR A 43 -11.13 8.90 -22.13
C THR A 43 -11.81 7.54 -22.22
N LEU A 44 -13.00 7.48 -22.81
CA LEU A 44 -13.77 6.24 -23.01
C LEU A 44 -12.97 5.13 -23.71
N LYS A 45 -12.09 5.50 -24.63
CA LYS A 45 -11.11 4.60 -25.22
C LYS A 45 -9.78 4.85 -24.51
N PRO A 46 -9.24 3.90 -23.71
CA PRO A 46 -8.03 4.13 -22.95
C PRO A 46 -6.84 4.40 -23.88
N LYS A 47 -6.02 5.39 -23.54
CA LYS A 47 -4.80 5.73 -24.29
C LYS A 47 -3.62 5.92 -23.35
N GLY A 48 -2.48 5.32 -23.69
CA GLY A 48 -1.20 5.51 -23.00
C GLY A 48 -1.23 5.11 -21.53
N LYS A 49 -1.19 6.11 -20.63
CA LYS A 49 -1.04 5.93 -19.17
C LYS A 49 -2.30 5.36 -18.49
N GLN A 50 -3.48 5.65 -19.03
CA GLN A 50 -4.74 5.07 -18.56
C GLN A 50 -4.77 3.56 -18.77
N ASN A 51 -4.19 3.06 -19.87
CA ASN A 51 -4.14 1.62 -20.17
C ASN A 51 -3.40 0.82 -19.09
N PHE A 52 -2.32 1.38 -18.53
CA PHE A 52 -1.58 0.73 -17.46
C PHE A 52 -2.39 0.62 -16.18
N ILE A 53 -3.02 1.72 -15.73
CA ILE A 53 -3.82 1.71 -14.50
C ILE A 53 -5.08 0.86 -14.66
N GLU A 54 -5.73 0.89 -15.82
CA GLU A 54 -6.87 0.01 -16.10
C GLU A 54 -6.45 -1.45 -16.13
N TYR A 55 -5.32 -1.79 -16.74
CA TYR A 55 -4.77 -3.14 -16.71
C TYR A 55 -4.54 -3.63 -15.27
N VAL A 56 -3.92 -2.81 -14.41
CA VAL A 56 -3.71 -3.17 -13.00
C VAL A 56 -5.04 -3.30 -12.26
N TYR A 57 -6.00 -2.41 -12.52
CA TYR A 57 -7.33 -2.47 -11.91
C TYR A 57 -8.11 -3.72 -12.34
N GLU A 58 -8.08 -4.07 -13.62
CA GLU A 58 -8.68 -5.30 -14.16
C GLU A 58 -8.00 -6.55 -13.60
N PHE A 59 -6.66 -6.54 -13.47
CA PHE A 59 -5.94 -7.63 -12.82
C PHE A 59 -6.46 -7.87 -11.40
N VAL A 60 -6.55 -6.81 -10.57
CA VAL A 60 -7.07 -6.93 -9.21
C VAL A 60 -8.51 -7.43 -9.21
N GLN A 61 -9.37 -6.87 -10.06
CA GLN A 61 -10.77 -7.30 -10.17
C GLN A 61 -10.90 -8.78 -10.54
N ASN A 62 -10.11 -9.26 -11.51
CA ASN A 62 -10.12 -10.65 -11.92
C ASN A 62 -9.63 -11.59 -10.81
N THR A 63 -8.72 -11.13 -9.94
CA THR A 63 -8.29 -11.89 -8.76
C THR A 63 -9.36 -11.95 -7.67
N ILE A 64 -10.09 -10.85 -7.42
CA ILE A 64 -11.09 -10.81 -6.33
C ILE A 64 -12.45 -11.37 -6.73
N LYS A 65 -12.81 -11.35 -8.02
CA LYS A 65 -14.13 -11.75 -8.52
C LYS A 65 -14.50 -13.21 -8.19
N PRO A 66 -13.60 -14.20 -8.33
CA PRO A 66 -13.88 -15.58 -7.90
C PRO A 66 -14.12 -15.72 -6.40
N ASN A 67 -13.54 -14.83 -5.59
CA ASN A 67 -13.60 -14.89 -4.12
C ASN A 67 -14.82 -14.16 -3.54
N LEU A 68 -15.17 -12.99 -4.09
CA LEU A 68 -16.24 -12.13 -3.56
C LEU A 68 -17.57 -12.26 -4.32
N GLY A 69 -17.55 -12.80 -5.54
CA GLY A 69 -18.75 -12.97 -6.38
C GLY A 69 -19.51 -11.65 -6.56
N LYS A 70 -20.80 -11.62 -6.17
CA LYS A 70 -21.69 -10.46 -6.33
C LYS A 70 -21.24 -9.21 -5.56
N TYR A 71 -20.37 -9.35 -4.56
CA TYR A 71 -19.91 -8.24 -3.74
C TYR A 71 -18.66 -7.54 -4.31
N THR A 72 -18.10 -8.05 -5.41
CA THR A 72 -16.87 -7.54 -6.04
C THR A 72 -16.88 -6.02 -6.25
N PRO A 73 -17.95 -5.39 -6.80
CA PRO A 73 -17.96 -3.94 -7.04
C PRO A 73 -17.84 -3.10 -5.75
N ASN A 74 -18.23 -3.65 -4.60
CA ASN A 74 -18.22 -2.91 -3.33
C ASN A 74 -16.81 -2.82 -2.71
N TYR A 75 -15.91 -3.74 -3.07
CA TYR A 75 -14.55 -3.79 -2.52
C TYR A 75 -13.46 -3.68 -3.58
N SER A 76 -13.82 -3.54 -4.86
CA SER A 76 -12.84 -3.44 -5.95
C SER A 76 -11.88 -2.29 -5.74
N LEU A 77 -12.39 -1.12 -5.34
CA LEU A 77 -11.56 0.06 -5.07
C LEU A 77 -10.62 -0.16 -3.88
N LEU A 78 -11.14 -0.70 -2.77
CA LEU A 78 -10.34 -0.98 -1.56
C LEU A 78 -9.19 -1.95 -1.87
N MET A 79 -9.52 -3.07 -2.54
CA MET A 79 -8.54 -4.09 -2.90
C MET A 79 -7.51 -3.54 -3.90
N PHE A 80 -7.94 -2.71 -4.85
CA PHE A 80 -7.04 -2.03 -5.77
C PHE A 80 -6.08 -1.10 -5.03
N THR A 81 -6.57 -0.25 -4.12
CA THR A 81 -5.73 0.67 -3.36
C THR A 81 -4.70 -0.07 -2.51
N ILE A 82 -5.11 -1.12 -1.80
CA ILE A 82 -4.21 -1.91 -0.96
C ILE A 82 -3.17 -2.63 -1.80
N PHE A 83 -3.59 -3.27 -2.90
CA PHE A 83 -2.67 -3.92 -3.83
C PHE A 83 -1.66 -2.92 -4.41
N PHE A 84 -2.13 -1.77 -4.88
CA PHE A 84 -1.28 -0.75 -5.49
C PHE A 84 -0.31 -0.12 -4.47
N PHE A 85 -0.76 0.07 -3.22
CA PHE A 85 0.10 0.51 -2.12
C PHE A 85 1.23 -0.50 -1.87
N ILE A 86 0.90 -1.79 -1.68
CA ILE A 86 1.89 -2.85 -1.45
C ILE A 86 2.86 -2.97 -2.63
N LEU A 87 2.34 -2.88 -3.86
CA LEU A 87 3.14 -2.91 -5.08
C LEU A 87 4.21 -1.81 -5.07
N ILE A 88 3.82 -0.56 -4.78
CA ILE A 88 4.75 0.56 -4.73
C ILE A 88 5.70 0.44 -3.53
N ALA A 89 5.20 0.06 -2.35
CA ALA A 89 6.00 -0.10 -1.13
C ALA A 89 7.15 -1.10 -1.33
N ASN A 90 6.85 -2.26 -1.95
CA ASN A 90 7.82 -3.31 -2.20
C ASN A 90 8.86 -2.90 -3.24
N ASN A 91 8.43 -2.19 -4.30
CA ASN A 91 9.36 -1.70 -5.31
C ASN A 91 10.24 -0.56 -4.78
N LEU A 92 9.71 0.33 -3.93
CA LEU A 92 10.48 1.42 -3.32
C LEU A 92 11.65 0.91 -2.47
N GLY A 93 11.48 -0.20 -1.75
CA GLY A 93 12.57 -0.81 -0.98
C GLY A 93 13.66 -1.44 -1.84
N LEU A 94 13.37 -1.80 -3.09
CA LEU A 94 14.34 -2.43 -4.00
C LEU A 94 15.09 -1.41 -4.86
N VAL A 95 14.43 -0.32 -5.25
CA VAL A 95 14.97 0.64 -6.24
C VAL A 95 16.11 1.49 -5.65
N VAL A 96 16.09 1.74 -4.35
CA VAL A 96 17.04 2.63 -3.68
C VAL A 96 17.45 2.03 -2.33
N LYS A 97 18.75 2.05 -2.02
CA LYS A 97 19.28 1.79 -0.68
C LYS A 97 20.12 3.02 -0.32
N LEU A 98 19.63 3.83 0.62
CA LEU A 98 20.37 5.00 1.14
C LEU A 98 20.79 4.69 2.57
N GLU A 99 22.05 4.31 2.69
CA GLU A 99 22.71 4.09 3.97
C GLU A 99 23.82 5.12 4.10
N SER A 100 23.85 5.83 5.23
CA SER A 100 24.93 6.75 5.56
C SER A 100 25.46 6.41 6.94
N ASP A 101 26.73 5.99 6.95
CA ASP A 101 27.62 5.59 8.05
C ASP A 101 27.04 4.67 9.15
N ASN A 102 25.92 5.01 9.80
CA ASN A 102 25.27 4.21 10.85
C ASN A 102 23.72 4.27 10.86
N TYR A 103 23.10 5.04 9.96
CA TYR A 103 21.65 5.19 9.92
C TYR A 103 21.07 4.74 8.58
N ASN A 104 19.98 3.97 8.66
CA ASN A 104 19.18 3.60 7.51
C ASN A 104 18.03 4.60 7.36
N PHE A 105 18.10 5.41 6.29
CA PHE A 105 17.08 6.39 5.96
C PHE A 105 16.09 5.90 4.90
N TRP A 106 16.34 4.73 4.31
CA TRP A 106 15.55 4.22 3.20
C TRP A 106 15.38 2.71 3.26
N THR A 107 14.16 2.30 3.63
CA THR A 107 13.72 0.91 3.60
C THR A 107 12.28 0.83 3.11
N SER A 108 11.83 -0.34 2.65
CA SER A 108 10.40 -0.50 2.36
C SER A 108 9.59 -0.41 3.65
N PRO A 109 8.43 0.25 3.65
CA PRO A 109 7.50 0.19 4.78
C PRO A 109 7.11 -1.25 5.17
N THR A 110 7.02 -2.13 4.17
CA THR A 110 6.72 -3.57 4.32
C THR A 110 7.89 -4.40 4.83
N SER A 111 9.08 -3.81 5.03
CA SER A 111 10.19 -4.51 5.70
C SER A 111 9.94 -4.71 7.19
N THR A 112 8.99 -3.95 7.76
CA THR A 112 8.67 -4.00 9.18
C THR A 112 7.36 -4.71 9.42
N PHE A 113 7.41 -5.72 10.29
CA PHE A 113 6.24 -6.54 10.63
C PHE A 113 5.04 -5.72 11.12
N MET A 114 5.26 -4.59 11.80
CA MET A 114 4.19 -3.75 12.34
C MET A 114 3.28 -3.18 11.26
N VAL A 115 3.83 -2.78 10.11
CA VAL A 115 3.05 -2.19 9.01
C VAL A 115 2.18 -3.26 8.36
N ASP A 116 2.76 -4.41 8.04
CA ASP A 116 2.06 -5.54 7.44
C ASP A 116 1.00 -6.11 8.39
N PHE A 117 1.33 -6.24 9.67
CA PHE A 117 0.40 -6.69 10.69
C PHE A 117 -0.79 -5.73 10.82
N THR A 118 -0.53 -4.43 10.87
CA THR A 118 -1.59 -3.41 10.96
C THR A 118 -2.50 -3.46 9.73
N LEU A 119 -1.94 -3.56 8.52
CA LEU A 119 -2.71 -3.67 7.29
C LEU A 119 -3.56 -4.95 7.27
N SER A 120 -3.00 -6.08 7.72
CA SER A 120 -3.71 -7.35 7.84
C SER A 120 -4.86 -7.27 8.84
N LEU A 121 -4.65 -6.59 9.98
CA LEU A 121 -5.64 -6.40 11.03
C LEU A 121 -6.82 -5.55 10.52
N ILE A 122 -6.54 -4.46 9.79
CA ILE A 122 -7.57 -3.63 9.18
C ILE A 122 -8.45 -4.46 8.26
N ILE A 123 -7.85 -5.28 7.39
CA ILE A 123 -8.60 -6.16 6.48
C ILE A 123 -9.39 -7.22 7.26
N ALA A 124 -8.79 -7.81 8.30
CA ALA A 124 -9.48 -8.78 9.14
C ALA A 124 -10.72 -8.16 9.80
N ILE A 125 -10.62 -6.95 10.33
CA ILE A 125 -11.76 -6.23 10.94
C ILE A 125 -12.84 -5.95 9.88
N VAL A 126 -12.46 -5.46 8.69
CA VAL A 126 -13.40 -5.21 7.59
C VAL A 126 -14.14 -6.50 7.21
N VAL A 127 -13.43 -7.61 7.07
CA VAL A 127 -14.03 -8.91 6.73
C VAL A 127 -14.98 -9.39 7.82
N HIS A 128 -14.62 -9.26 9.11
CA HIS A 128 -15.50 -9.66 10.22
C HIS A 128 -16.75 -8.79 10.29
N PHE A 129 -16.61 -7.47 10.16
CA PHE A 129 -17.73 -6.54 10.17
C PHE A 129 -18.71 -6.82 9.02
N GLU A 130 -18.19 -7.07 7.82
CA GLU A 130 -19.00 -7.43 6.65
C GLU A 130 -19.62 -8.82 6.77
N GLY A 131 -18.91 -9.75 7.42
CA GLY A 131 -19.44 -11.06 7.78
C GLY A 131 -20.65 -10.95 8.70
N VAL A 132 -20.64 -10.06 9.68
CA VAL A 132 -21.79 -9.79 10.55
C VAL A 132 -22.91 -9.09 9.77
N ARG A 133 -22.60 -8.01 9.06
CA ARG A 133 -23.59 -7.18 8.35
C ARG A 133 -24.38 -7.93 7.28
N LYS A 134 -23.77 -8.90 6.60
CA LYS A 134 -24.39 -9.64 5.49
C LYS A 134 -25.02 -10.97 5.92
N LYS A 135 -24.80 -11.39 7.17
CA LYS A 135 -25.39 -12.60 7.76
C LYS A 135 -26.68 -12.29 8.52
N VAL A 136 -26.88 -11.01 8.87
CA VAL A 136 -28.17 -10.39 9.23
C VAL A 136 -28.90 -10.00 7.95
#